data_AF-A0A2V3W9M3-F1
#
_entry.id   AF-A0A2V3W9M3-F1
#
_cell.length_a   1.000
_cell.length_b   1.000
_cell.length_c   1.000
_cell.angle_alpha   90.00
_cell.angle_beta   90.00
_cell.angle_gamma   90.00
#
_symmetry.space_group_name_H-M   'P 1'
#
loop_
_entity.id
_entity.type
_entity.pdbx_description
1 polymer ?
#
loop_
_entity_poly.entity_id
_entity_poly.type
_entity_poly.pdbx_seq_one_letter_code
_entity_poly.pdbx_strand_id
1 'polypeptide(L)'
;MGFVNERLENHEWQTIDRERDIVLKEVGWGGPEDSTYDFNLDIAGESVNFSAHQKIISLGRDKGYDIKWQVLEIYAPPRVKQDKLRLHNLIAEALDAYGFAASRKNVTSLVVTFVPNI
;
A
#
# COMPACT_ATOMS: atom_id res chain seq x y z
N MET A 1 5.67 8.92 14.50
CA MET A 1 4.65 7.86 14.35
C MET A 1 4.48 7.61 12.85
N GLY A 2 4.22 6.37 12.42
CA GLY A 2 4.13 6.00 11.00
C GLY A 2 2.69 5.88 10.49
N PHE A 3 2.52 5.22 9.35
CA PHE A 3 1.20 4.90 8.79
C PHE A 3 0.35 4.04 9.75
N VAL A 4 -0.93 4.40 9.86
CA VAL A 4 -1.94 3.62 10.59
C VAL A 4 -3.20 3.47 9.76
N ASN A 5 -3.90 2.35 9.92
CA ASN A 5 -5.21 2.16 9.30
C ASN A 5 -6.29 2.76 10.18
N GLU A 6 -7.21 3.48 9.56
CA GLU A 6 -8.39 4.00 10.22
C GLU A 6 -9.63 3.86 9.37
N ARG A 7 -10.77 3.75 10.05
CA ARG A 7 -12.06 3.71 9.41
C ARG A 7 -12.67 5.10 9.46
N LEU A 8 -13.03 5.61 8.30
CA LEU A 8 -13.70 6.88 8.12
C LEU A 8 -15.19 6.77 8.50
N GLU A 9 -15.83 7.93 8.68
CA GLU A 9 -17.26 8.01 9.04
C GLU A 9 -18.17 7.40 7.96
N ASN A 10 -17.75 7.48 6.69
CA ASN A 10 -18.42 6.85 5.55
C ASN A 10 -18.19 5.33 5.44
N HIS A 11 -17.60 4.72 6.48
CA HIS A 11 -17.23 3.31 6.57
C HIS A 11 -16.09 2.84 5.66
N GLU A 12 -15.47 3.72 4.89
CA GLU A 12 -14.27 3.41 4.11
C GLU A 12 -13.04 3.29 5.01
N TRP A 13 -12.04 2.57 4.55
CA TRP A 13 -10.74 2.48 5.23
C TRP A 13 -9.71 3.32 4.49
N GLN A 14 -8.86 4.00 5.26
CA GLN A 14 -7.67 4.64 4.72
C GLN A 14 -6.45 4.30 5.58
N THR A 15 -5.28 4.43 4.97
CA THR A 15 -4.00 4.29 5.67
C THR A 15 -3.33 5.66 5.70
N ILE A 16 -3.16 6.24 6.88
CA ILE A 16 -2.71 7.62 7.05
C ILE A 16 -1.47 7.72 7.94
N ASP A 17 -0.53 8.57 7.54
CA ASP A 17 0.51 9.11 8.39
C ASP A 17 0.21 10.58 8.68
N ARG A 18 -0.26 10.86 9.91
CA ARG A 18 -0.67 12.21 10.33
C ARG A 18 0.50 13.16 10.56
N GLU A 19 1.68 12.66 10.90
CA GLU A 19 2.85 13.52 11.16
C GLU A 19 3.41 14.06 9.85
N ARG A 20 3.34 13.25 8.79
CA ARG A 20 3.84 13.59 7.46
C ARG A 20 2.75 14.12 6.52
N ASP A 21 1.49 14.14 6.95
CA ASP A 21 0.31 14.49 6.15
C ASP A 21 0.25 13.69 4.85
N ILE A 22 0.34 12.36 4.98
CA ILE A 22 0.33 11.41 3.86
C ILE A 22 -0.84 10.46 4.01
N VAL A 23 -1.62 10.29 2.94
CA VAL A 23 -2.78 9.39 2.92
C VAL A 23 -2.68 8.43 1.76
N LEU A 24 -2.79 7.14 2.05
CA LEU A 24 -2.99 6.08 1.07
C LEU A 24 -4.47 5.68 1.04
N LYS A 25 -5.03 5.68 -0.17
CA LYS A 25 -6.39 5.23 -0.47
C LYS A 25 -6.35 4.15 -1.53
N GLU A 26 -7.13 3.09 -1.33
CA GLU A 26 -7.48 2.18 -2.42
C GLU A 26 -8.48 2.91 -3.34
N VAL A 27 -8.17 3.01 -4.63
CA VAL A 27 -9.02 3.67 -5.63
C VAL A 27 -9.60 2.70 -6.65
N GLY A 28 -9.09 1.47 -6.71
CA GLY A 28 -9.57 0.43 -7.59
C GLY A 28 -9.06 -0.95 -7.20
N TRP A 29 -9.81 -1.97 -7.58
CA TRP A 29 -9.42 -3.37 -7.47
C TRP A 29 -9.83 -4.09 -8.74
N GLY A 30 -8.86 -4.73 -9.42
CA GLY A 30 -9.08 -5.52 -10.64
C GLY A 30 -9.88 -6.80 -10.42
N GLY A 31 -10.33 -7.06 -9.19
CA GLY A 31 -11.15 -8.20 -8.82
C GLY A 31 -10.34 -9.44 -8.41
N PRO A 32 -11.04 -10.55 -8.12
CA PRO A 32 -10.44 -11.76 -7.54
C PRO A 32 -9.42 -12.43 -8.47
N GLU A 33 -9.60 -12.33 -9.77
CA GLU A 33 -8.74 -12.98 -10.76
C GLU A 33 -7.42 -12.21 -10.96
N ASP A 34 -7.46 -10.89 -10.91
CA ASP A 34 -6.30 -10.04 -11.23
C ASP A 34 -5.45 -9.70 -9.99
N SER A 35 -6.03 -9.80 -8.76
CA SER A 35 -5.37 -9.50 -7.47
C SER A 35 -4.56 -8.19 -7.48
N THR A 36 -4.91 -7.27 -8.37
CA THR A 36 -4.22 -6.01 -8.62
C THR A 36 -5.05 -4.90 -8.04
N TYR A 37 -4.39 -4.06 -7.26
CA TYR A 37 -5.00 -2.95 -6.55
C TYR A 37 -4.39 -1.66 -7.06
N ASP A 38 -5.26 -0.68 -7.30
CA ASP A 38 -4.89 0.66 -7.66
C ASP A 38 -4.97 1.53 -6.41
N PHE A 39 -3.91 2.29 -6.19
CA PHE A 39 -3.76 3.13 -5.03
C PHE A 39 -3.51 4.58 -5.41
N ASN A 40 -3.99 5.47 -4.56
CA ASN A 40 -3.61 6.85 -4.53
C ASN A 40 -2.88 7.16 -3.21
N LEU A 41 -1.63 7.59 -3.31
CA LEU A 41 -0.83 8.10 -2.22
C LEU A 41 -0.74 9.62 -2.35
N ASP A 42 -1.50 10.32 -1.53
CA ASP A 42 -1.46 11.78 -1.41
C ASP A 42 -0.32 12.16 -0.46
N ILE A 43 0.68 12.88 -0.97
CA ILE A 43 1.83 13.36 -0.21
C ILE A 43 1.75 14.88 -0.14
N ALA A 44 1.23 15.43 0.96
CA ALA A 44 1.06 16.87 1.16
C ALA A 44 0.34 17.58 -0.02
N GLY A 45 -0.69 16.95 -0.58
CA GLY A 45 -1.47 17.44 -1.72
C GLY A 45 -0.92 17.07 -3.11
N GLU A 46 0.26 16.41 -3.18
CA GLU A 46 0.76 15.83 -4.43
C GLU A 46 0.30 14.37 -4.56
N SER A 47 -0.48 14.11 -5.61
CA SER A 47 -1.11 12.81 -5.85
C SER A 47 -0.16 11.87 -6.61
N VAL A 48 0.17 10.74 -5.98
CA VAL A 48 0.91 9.63 -6.62
C VAL A 48 -0.01 8.43 -6.79
N ASN A 49 -0.24 8.03 -8.04
CA ASN A 49 -1.00 6.82 -8.35
C ASN A 49 -0.06 5.66 -8.63
N PHE A 50 -0.36 4.48 -8.11
CA PHE A 50 0.40 3.28 -8.43
C PHE A 50 -0.50 2.06 -8.37
N SER A 51 -0.17 1.04 -9.16
CA SER A 51 -0.84 -0.25 -9.08
C SER A 51 0.11 -1.31 -8.51
N ALA A 52 -0.45 -2.23 -7.74
CA ALA A 52 0.31 -3.29 -7.11
C ALA A 52 -0.46 -4.61 -7.12
N HIS A 53 0.22 -5.68 -7.51
CA HIS A 53 -0.28 -7.03 -7.40
C HIS A 53 -0.06 -7.57 -5.99
N GLN A 54 -1.11 -8.12 -5.39
CA GLN A 54 -1.07 -8.75 -4.08
C GLN A 54 -1.06 -10.27 -4.22
N LYS A 55 -0.14 -10.91 -3.51
CA LYS A 55 -0.18 -12.36 -3.30
C LYS A 55 -0.27 -12.66 -1.81
N ILE A 56 -1.36 -13.32 -1.41
CA ILE A 56 -1.57 -13.82 -0.05
C ILE A 56 -1.20 -15.31 -0.02
N ILE A 57 -0.34 -15.69 0.91
CA ILE A 57 0.07 -17.07 1.15
C ILE A 57 -0.45 -17.46 2.53
N SER A 58 -1.44 -18.35 2.59
CA SER A 58 -1.92 -18.92 3.87
C SER A 58 -0.87 -19.87 4.43
N LEU A 59 -0.47 -19.66 5.69
CA LEU A 59 0.47 -20.55 6.39
C LEU A 59 -0.26 -21.67 7.17
N GLY A 60 -1.59 -21.72 7.07
CA GLY A 60 -2.46 -22.60 7.84
C GLY A 60 -3.33 -21.83 8.85
N ARG A 61 -4.43 -22.47 9.31
CA ARG A 61 -5.51 -21.83 10.07
C ARG A 61 -5.03 -21.01 11.29
N ASP A 62 -3.99 -21.47 11.97
CA ASP A 62 -3.50 -20.84 13.22
C ASP A 62 -2.13 -20.13 13.06
N LYS A 63 -1.57 -20.09 11.84
CA LYS A 63 -0.23 -19.55 11.56
C LYS A 63 -0.24 -18.20 10.83
N GLY A 64 -1.42 -17.70 10.48
CA GLY A 64 -1.60 -16.44 9.78
C GLY A 64 -1.24 -16.51 8.29
N TYR A 65 -0.85 -15.37 7.75
CA TYR A 65 -0.65 -15.15 6.32
C TYR A 65 0.68 -14.44 6.07
N ASP A 66 1.33 -14.80 4.96
CA ASP A 66 2.35 -13.96 4.35
C ASP A 66 1.74 -13.15 3.20
N ILE A 67 2.09 -11.87 3.13
CA ILE A 67 1.63 -10.98 2.07
C ILE A 67 2.84 -10.55 1.23
N LYS A 68 2.71 -10.65 -0.08
CA LYS A 68 3.68 -10.10 -1.02
C LYS A 68 2.99 -9.08 -1.90
N TRP A 69 3.49 -7.86 -1.87
CA TRP A 69 3.13 -6.80 -2.79
C TRP A 69 4.19 -6.69 -3.87
N GLN A 70 3.76 -6.60 -5.12
CA GLN A 70 4.61 -6.25 -6.25
C GLN A 70 4.06 -5.01 -6.91
N VAL A 71 4.73 -3.87 -6.73
CA VAL A 71 4.38 -2.60 -7.37
C VAL A 71 4.73 -2.71 -8.85
N LEU A 72 3.76 -2.44 -9.71
CA LEU A 72 3.83 -2.64 -11.15
C LEU A 72 4.17 -1.35 -11.90
N GLU A 73 3.63 -0.21 -11.45
CA GLU A 73 3.77 1.09 -12.11
C GLU A 73 3.55 2.22 -11.12
N ILE A 74 4.21 3.36 -11.35
CA ILE A 74 4.12 4.56 -10.50
C ILE A 74 3.97 5.81 -11.38
N TYR A 75 2.84 6.48 -11.21
CA TYR A 75 2.50 7.76 -11.81
C TYR A 75 2.54 8.86 -10.75
N ALA A 76 3.61 9.65 -10.78
CA ALA A 76 3.87 10.73 -9.83
C ALA A 76 4.29 12.01 -10.57
N PRO A 77 4.04 13.20 -10.00
CA PRO A 77 4.57 14.46 -10.53
C PRO A 77 6.10 14.45 -10.63
N PRO A 78 6.71 15.19 -11.58
CA PRO A 78 8.16 15.21 -11.77
C PRO A 78 8.96 15.54 -10.51
N ARG A 79 8.43 16.43 -9.65
CA ARG A 79 9.08 16.82 -8.39
C ARG A 79 9.19 15.66 -7.41
N VAL A 80 8.15 14.83 -7.30
CA VAL A 80 8.14 13.63 -6.44
C VAL A 80 9.00 12.53 -7.04
N LYS A 81 9.05 12.40 -8.38
CA LYS A 81 9.91 11.41 -9.07
C LYS A 81 11.42 11.65 -8.93
N GLN A 82 11.85 12.87 -8.58
CA GLN A 82 13.27 13.19 -8.43
C GLN A 82 13.93 12.39 -7.30
N ASP A 83 13.18 12.04 -6.26
CA ASP A 83 13.65 11.22 -5.14
C ASP A 83 12.99 9.84 -5.14
N LYS A 84 13.38 9.04 -6.13
CA LYS A 84 12.85 7.69 -6.36
C LYS A 84 12.98 6.78 -5.13
N LEU A 85 14.12 6.83 -4.45
CA LEU A 85 14.35 5.99 -3.27
C LEU A 85 13.38 6.33 -2.15
N ARG A 86 13.19 7.63 -1.88
CA ARG A 86 12.22 8.08 -0.88
C ARG A 86 10.80 7.70 -1.27
N LEU A 87 10.42 7.86 -2.53
CA LEU A 87 9.09 7.47 -3.00
C LEU A 87 8.82 5.97 -2.82
N HIS A 88 9.78 5.13 -3.18
CA HIS A 88 9.68 3.68 -2.99
C HIS A 88 9.55 3.31 -1.51
N ASN A 89 10.34 3.93 -0.64
CA ASN A 89 10.25 3.69 0.80
C ASN A 89 8.87 4.09 1.35
N LEU A 90 8.33 5.23 0.92
CA LEU A 90 6.99 5.67 1.33
C LEU A 90 5.89 4.71 0.87
N ILE A 91 5.93 4.24 -0.39
CA ILE A 91 4.99 3.24 -0.89
C ILE A 91 5.10 1.95 -0.09
N ALA A 92 6.33 1.48 0.20
CA ALA A 92 6.54 0.26 0.96
C ALA A 92 6.01 0.38 2.40
N GLU A 93 6.27 1.50 3.08
CA GLU A 93 5.74 1.79 4.41
C GLU A 93 4.19 1.83 4.41
N ALA A 94 3.60 2.49 3.41
CA ALA A 94 2.15 2.60 3.29
C ALA A 94 1.51 1.22 3.05
N LEU A 95 2.08 0.40 2.15
CA LEU A 95 1.58 -0.95 1.87
C LEU A 95 1.79 -1.94 3.01
N ASP A 96 2.85 -1.77 3.83
CA ASP A 96 3.03 -2.59 5.04
C ASP A 96 1.91 -2.34 6.05
N ALA A 97 1.50 -1.07 6.19
CA ALA A 97 0.37 -0.68 7.02
C ALA A 97 -0.98 -1.07 6.40
N TYR A 98 -1.16 -0.99 5.08
CA TYR A 98 -2.42 -1.25 4.36
C TYR A 98 -2.99 -2.68 4.54
N GLY A 99 -2.18 -3.64 5.00
CA GLY A 99 -2.50 -5.08 5.08
C GLY A 99 -3.96 -5.45 5.38
N PHE A 100 -4.50 -6.33 4.52
CA PHE A 100 -5.90 -6.73 4.39
C PHE A 100 -6.64 -6.88 5.74
N ALA A 101 -7.71 -6.10 5.89
CA ALA A 101 -8.75 -6.19 6.91
C ALA A 101 -8.26 -6.18 8.38
N ALA A 102 -8.05 -4.98 8.93
CA ALA A 102 -8.13 -4.65 10.36
C ALA A 102 -7.23 -5.43 11.36
N SER A 103 -6.32 -6.29 10.93
CA SER A 103 -5.34 -6.89 11.84
C SER A 103 -4.07 -7.35 11.15
N ARG A 104 -3.07 -6.46 11.16
CA ARG A 104 -1.65 -6.83 11.07
C ARG A 104 -1.28 -8.01 11.98
N LYS A 105 -2.06 -8.23 13.05
CA LYS A 105 -1.94 -9.36 13.99
C LYS A 105 -1.95 -10.75 13.33
N ASN A 106 -2.56 -10.90 12.15
CA ASN A 106 -2.62 -12.17 11.43
C ASN A 106 -1.60 -12.26 10.28
N VAL A 107 -0.77 -11.23 10.08
CA VAL A 107 0.24 -11.19 9.03
C VAL A 107 1.60 -11.47 9.66
N THR A 108 2.19 -12.60 9.28
CA THR A 108 3.48 -13.07 9.82
C THR A 108 4.64 -12.37 9.12
N SER A 109 4.55 -12.21 7.79
CA SER A 109 5.52 -11.51 6.98
C SER A 109 4.84 -10.68 5.91
N LEU A 110 5.41 -9.51 5.61
CA LEU A 110 5.03 -8.69 4.47
C LEU A 110 6.27 -8.23 3.73
N VAL A 111 6.27 -8.42 2.42
CA VAL A 111 7.35 -7.98 1.54
C VAL A 111 6.77 -7.13 0.43
N VAL A 112 7.37 -5.97 0.20
CA VAL A 112 7.07 -5.10 -0.95
C VAL A 112 8.24 -5.17 -1.92
N THR A 113 7.95 -5.47 -3.18
CA THR A 113 8.92 -5.44 -4.28
C THR A 113 8.44 -4.49 -5.36
N PHE A 114 9.37 -3.99 -6.16
CA PHE A 114 9.14 -3.12 -7.29
C PHE A 114 9.59 -3.86 -8.54
N VAL A 115 8.81 -3.82 -9.64
CA VAL A 115 9.27 -4.38 -10.91
C VAL A 115 10.55 -3.65 -11.38
N PRO A 116 11.39 -4.28 -12.22
CA PRO A 116 12.56 -3.59 -12.75
C PRO A 116 12.17 -2.33 -13.50
N ASN A 117 12.93 -1.25 -13.31
CA ASN A 117 12.80 0.05 -14.01
C ASN A 117 11.62 0.97 -13.62
N ILE A 118 10.80 0.61 -12.63
CA ILE A 118 9.96 1.60 -11.93
C ILE A 118 10.76 2.30 -10.85
#